data_AF-A0A1V4DFX1-F1
#
_entry.id   AF-A0A1V4DFX1-F1
#
_cell.length_a   1.000
_cell.length_b   1.000
_cell.length_c   1.000
_cell.angle_alpha   90.00
_cell.angle_beta   90.00
_cell.angle_gamma   90.00
#
_symmetry.space_group_name_H-M   'P 1'
#
loop_
_entity.id
_entity.type
_entity.pdbx_description
1 polymer ?
#
loop_
_entity_poly.entity_id
_entity_poly.type
_entity_poly.pdbx_seq_one_letter_code
_entity_poly.pdbx_strand_id
1 'polypeptide(L)' 'MWLKQDKKLSLKRYIAMLQSVIKNFWTTLLNELKCKMSLYDFQQVTDWFIKLLRERQSDFPLKLTNEDIETYKTKLNALL' A
#
# COMPACT_ATOMS: atom_id res chain seq x y z
N MET A 1 34.35 -7.56 17.38
CA MET A 1 33.60 -6.48 16.68
C MET A 1 33.04 -6.91 15.32
N TRP A 2 33.75 -7.71 14.52
CA TRP A 2 33.33 -8.15 13.17
C TRP A 2 31.96 -8.86 13.06
N LEU A 3 31.63 -9.77 13.98
CA LEU A 3 30.36 -10.54 13.96
C LEU A 3 29.08 -9.69 14.06
N LYS A 4 29.14 -8.50 14.69
CA LYS A 4 27.97 -7.61 14.80
C LYS A 4 27.73 -6.81 13.51
N GLN A 5 28.78 -6.57 12.74
CA GLN A 5 28.74 -5.78 11.50
C GLN A 5 28.15 -6.61 10.35
N ASP A 6 28.51 -7.90 10.28
CA ASP A 6 27.97 -8.88 9.32
C ASP A 6 26.46 -9.11 9.48
N LYS A 7 25.99 -9.32 10.72
CA LYS A 7 24.55 -9.46 10.99
C LYS A 7 23.75 -8.24 10.55
N LYS A 8 24.27 -7.04 10.81
CA LYS A 8 23.63 -5.77 10.41
C LYS A 8 23.58 -5.59 8.89
N LEU A 9 24.60 -6.07 8.17
CA LEU A 9 24.62 -6.05 6.71
C LEU A 9 23.62 -7.06 6.10
N SER A 10 23.49 -8.25 6.68
CA SER A 10 22.51 -9.26 6.24
C SER A 10 21.06 -8.77 6.43
N LEU A 11 20.77 -8.12 7.55
CA LEU A 11 19.44 -7.58 7.84
C LEU A 11 19.06 -6.47 6.86
N LYS A 12 20.00 -5.58 6.53
CA LYS A 12 19.79 -4.53 5.51
C LYS A 12 19.45 -5.12 4.14
N ARG A 13 20.15 -6.19 3.72
CA ARG A 13 19.87 -6.89 2.45
C ARG A 13 18.48 -7.52 2.45
N TYR A 14 18.09 -8.14 3.57
CA TYR A 14 16.77 -8.74 3.72
C TYR A 14 15.65 -7.69 3.66
N ILE A 15 15.83 -6.54 4.34
CA ILE A 15 14.89 -5.42 4.27
C ILE A 15 14.78 -4.88 2.85
N ALA A 16 15.90 -4.69 2.15
CA ALA A 16 15.90 -4.21 0.77
C ALA A 16 15.20 -5.20 -0.19
N MET A 17 15.40 -6.50 0.01
CA MET A 17 14.72 -7.54 -0.75
C MET A 17 13.21 -7.51 -0.51
N LEU A 18 12.77 -7.42 0.75
CA LEU A 18 11.34 -7.29 1.08
C LEU A 18 10.72 -6.03 0.48
N GLN A 19 11.41 -4.89 0.53
CA GLN A 19 10.95 -3.65 -0.09
C GLN A 19 10.80 -3.81 -1.61
N SER A 20 11.75 -4.49 -2.26
CA SER A 20 11.68 -4.78 -3.70
C SER A 20 10.52 -5.71 -4.05
N VAL A 21 10.28 -6.76 -3.25
CA VAL A 21 9.18 -7.70 -3.45
C VAL A 21 7.83 -7.00 -3.28
N ILE A 22 7.67 -6.21 -2.23
CA ILE A 22 6.46 -5.42 -1.97
C ILE A 22 6.22 -4.44 -3.14
N LYS A 23 7.26 -3.73 -3.59
CA LYS A 23 7.16 -2.80 -4.72
C LYS A 23 6.72 -3.49 -6.01
N ASN A 24 7.30 -4.65 -6.31
CA ASN A 24 6.93 -5.42 -7.50
C ASN A 24 5.49 -5.95 -7.42
N PHE A 25 5.08 -6.46 -6.25
CA PHE A 25 3.71 -6.90 -6.03
C PHE A 25 2.70 -5.78 -6.29
N TRP A 26 2.91 -4.59 -5.71
CA TRP A 26 2.04 -3.45 -5.93
C TRP A 26 2.01 -3.01 -7.38
N THR A 27 3.14 -3.04 -8.07
CA THR A 27 3.24 -2.64 -9.48
C THR A 27 2.48 -3.60 -10.38
N THR A 28 2.65 -4.91 -10.18
CA THR A 28 1.92 -5.94 -10.93
C THR A 28 0.43 -5.87 -10.65
N LEU A 29 0.03 -5.75 -9.38
CA LEU A 29 -1.37 -5.62 -9.00
C LEU A 29 -2.01 -4.39 -9.65
N LEU A 30 -1.34 -3.24 -9.64
CA LEU A 30 -1.84 -2.02 -10.29
C LEU A 30 -1.97 -2.17 -11.80
N ASN A 31 -0.99 -2.77 -12.46
CA ASN A 31 -1.05 -3.00 -13.91
C ASN A 31 -2.16 -3.98 -14.28
N GLU A 32 -2.36 -5.02 -13.47
CA GLU A 32 -3.38 -6.02 -13.70
C GLU A 32 -4.78 -5.47 -13.44
N LEU A 33 -4.95 -4.61 -12.43
CA LEU A 33 -6.16 -3.83 -12.20
C LEU A 33 -6.43 -2.89 -13.38
N LYS A 34 -5.43 -2.14 -13.87
CA LYS A 34 -5.58 -1.24 -15.03
C LYS A 34 -5.97 -1.97 -16.31
N CYS A 35 -5.43 -3.17 -16.55
CA CYS A 35 -5.72 -3.94 -17.76
C CYS A 35 -7.04 -4.69 -17.71
N LYS A 36 -7.55 -5.05 -16.52
CA LYS A 36 -8.74 -5.91 -16.38
C LYS A 36 -9.99 -5.21 -15.84
N MET A 37 -9.86 -4.06 -15.17
CA MET A 37 -11.01 -3.31 -14.65
C MET A 37 -11.43 -2.22 -15.62
N SER A 38 -12.74 -2.10 -15.82
CA SER A 38 -13.31 -0.87 -16.36
C SER A 38 -13.11 0.28 -15.37
N LEU A 39 -13.18 1.52 -15.85
CA LEU A 39 -13.18 2.71 -14.99
C LEU A 39 -14.21 2.58 -13.85
N TYR A 40 -15.38 2.01 -14.17
CA TYR A 40 -16.46 1.77 -13.22
C TYR A 40 -16.09 0.75 -12.13
N ASP A 41 -15.46 -0.36 -12.51
CA ASP A 41 -15.03 -1.39 -11.55
C ASP A 41 -13.92 -0.86 -10.62
N PHE A 42 -13.00 -0.05 -11.16
CA PHE A 42 -11.96 0.57 -10.36
C PHE A 42 -12.53 1.61 -9.38
N GLN A 43 -13.53 2.38 -9.81
CA GLN A 43 -14.26 3.31 -8.94
C GLN A 43 -14.94 2.55 -7.79
N GLN A 44 -15.62 1.44 -8.09
CA GLN A 44 -16.28 0.59 -7.09
C GLN A 44 -15.29 0.04 -6.05
N VAL A 45 -14.12 -0.43 -6.49
CA VAL A 45 -13.07 -0.92 -5.58
C VAL A 45 -12.48 0.20 -4.74
N THR A 46 -12.29 1.39 -5.33
CA THR A 46 -11.83 2.58 -4.61
C THR A 46 -12.81 2.95 -3.51
N ASP A 47 -14.11 3.02 -3.83
CA ASP A 47 -15.15 3.36 -2.86
C ASP A 47 -15.27 2.31 -1.75
N TRP A 48 -15.20 1.01 -2.11
CA TRP A 48 -15.16 -0.09 -1.13
C TRP A 48 -13.97 0.05 -0.18
N PHE A 49 -12.77 0.33 -0.70
CA PHE A 49 -11.57 0.48 0.11
C PHE A 49 -11.65 1.68 1.05
N ILE A 50 -12.13 2.83 0.58
CA ILE A 50 -12.34 4.01 1.43
C ILE A 50 -13.36 3.74 2.54
N LYS A 51 -14.44 3.01 2.23
CA LYS A 51 -15.41 2.58 3.24
C LYS A 51 -14.76 1.70 4.32
N LEU A 52 -13.95 0.72 3.91
CA LEU A 52 -13.21 -0.15 4.84
C LEU A 52 -12.26 0.66 5.75
N LEU A 53 -11.57 1.65 5.19
CA LEU A 53 -10.72 2.54 5.98
C LEU A 53 -11.53 3.32 7.02
N ARG A 54 -12.70 3.86 6.65
CA ARG A 54 -13.58 4.56 7.61
C ARG A 54 -14.13 3.64 8.69
N GLU A 55 -14.44 2.39 8.37
CA GLU A 55 -14.85 1.38 9.37
C GLU A 55 -13.70 1.04 10.34
N ARG A 56 -12.45 1.00 9.85
CA ARG A 56 -11.27 0.75 10.68
C ARG A 56 -10.77 1.98 11.44
N GLN A 57 -11.21 3.17 11.05
CA GLN A 57 -10.88 4.41 11.74
C GLN A 57 -11.43 4.42 13.17
N SER A 58 -12.62 3.86 13.43
CA SER A 58 -13.15 3.76 14.80
C SER A 58 -12.29 2.84 15.68
N ASP A 59 -11.69 1.80 15.10
CA ASP A 59 -10.78 0.89 15.81
C ASP A 59 -9.41 1.55 16.08
N PHE A 60 -8.96 2.46 15.21
CA PHE A 60 -7.61 3.05 15.25
C PHE A 60 -7.57 4.57 14.93
N PRO A 61 -8.26 5.43 15.70
CA PRO A 61 -8.48 6.83 15.34
C PRO A 61 -7.19 7.68 15.32
N LEU A 62 -6.16 7.30 16.08
CA LEU A 62 -4.87 7.99 16.12
C LEU A 62 -3.90 7.55 15.00
N LYS A 63 -4.18 6.43 14.33
CA LYS A 63 -3.32 5.88 13.26
C LYS A 63 -3.92 6.04 11.87
N LEU A 64 -5.22 6.33 11.80
CA LEU A 64 -5.96 6.46 10.56
C LEU A 64 -6.80 7.74 10.62
N THR A 65 -6.17 8.87 10.33
CA THR A 65 -6.84 10.16 10.36
C THR A 65 -7.69 10.37 9.10
N ASN A 66 -8.60 11.35 9.14
CA ASN A 66 -9.35 11.73 7.94
C ASN A 66 -8.42 12.20 6.81
N GLU A 67 -7.32 12.86 7.16
CA GLU A 67 -6.32 13.32 6.20
C GLU A 67 -5.60 12.15 5.51
N ASP A 68 -5.32 11.07 6.25
CA ASP A 68 -4.77 9.83 5.67
C ASP A 68 -5.74 9.20 4.67
N ILE A 69 -7.02 9.11 5.04
CA ILE A 69 -8.07 8.51 4.19
C ILE A 69 -8.24 9.32 2.90
N GLU A 70 -8.29 10.65 2.98
CA GLU A 70 -8.38 11.51 1.79
C GLU A 70 -7.11 11.45 0.93
N THR A 71 -5.94 11.28 1.55
CA THR A 71 -4.69 11.03 0.83
C THR A 71 -4.74 9.72 0.03
N TYR A 72 -5.25 8.64 0.63
CA TYR A 72 -5.42 7.37 -0.08
C TYR A 72 -6.43 7.49 -1.21
N LYS A 73 -7.57 8.16 -0.98
CA LYS A 73 -8.58 8.40 -2.01
C LYS A 73 -8.02 9.16 -3.20
N THR A 74 -7.25 10.21 -2.95
CA THR A 74 -6.60 11.01 -4.00
C THR A 74 -5.62 10.18 -4.81
N LYS A 75 -4.80 9.35 -4.14
CA LYS A 75 -3.83 8.47 -4.82
C LYS A 75 -4.50 7.40 -5.66
N LEU A 76 -5.60 6.81 -5.18
CA LEU A 76 -6.38 5.83 -5.94
C LEU A 76 -7.06 6.47 -7.15
N ASN A 77 -7.66 7.65 -6.98
CA ASN A 77 -8.25 8.38 -8.09
C ASN A 77 -7.23 8.86 -9.13
N ALA A 78 -5.97 9.09 -8.75
CA ALA A 78 -4.90 9.39 -9.71
C ALA A 78 -4.40 8.17 -10.50
N LEU A 79 -4.85 6.96 -10.12
CA LEU A 79 -4.55 5.72 -10.84
C LEU A 79 -5.63 5.38 -11.89
N LEU A 80 -6.82 5.99 -11.80
CA LEU A 80 -7.81 6.08 -12.87
C LEU A 80 -7.26 6.95 -14.02
#